data_AF-A0A6J6H4S4-F1
#
_entry.id   AF-A0A6J6H4S4-F1
#
_cell.length_a   1.000
_cell.length_b   1.000
_cell.length_c   1.000
_cell.angle_alpha   90.00
_cell.angle_beta   90.00
_cell.angle_gamma   90.00
#
_symmetry.space_group_name_H-M   'P 1'
#
loop_
_entity.id
_entity.type
_entity.pdbx_description
1 polymer ?
#
loop_
_entity_poly.entity_id
_entity_poly.type
_entity_poly.pdbx_seq_one_letter_code
_entity_poly.pdbx_strand_id
1 'polypeptide(L)'
;MGELLSKVIPLSLGAAVSPTVLALILVILGGKRAVARGAAFTAGVFTVLAGLTAIGLTFSHNTSSNPANAEIARNIDGFAGILLLVLALTTILRTRLHRDDPADDTKPKPETNPSLHRAYLLGIVMMLVNFSTILLYLPAMREIGSSRVAFDEKTVAVIIAILITSVAATIPLLFRIVAPVPAERAFSSLHALVTRHQRQIGLVIEIGFGVYLLFKAVR
;
A
#
# COMPACT_ATOMS: atom_id res chain seq x y z
N MET A 1 -14.60 -19.35 -3.74
CA MET A 1 -13.24 -18.97 -3.28
C MET A 1 -12.15 -18.81 -4.37
N GLY A 2 -11.72 -19.87 -5.08
CA GLY A 2 -10.48 -19.84 -5.88
C GLY A 2 -10.40 -18.73 -6.95
N GLU A 3 -11.48 -18.51 -7.69
CA GLU A 3 -11.57 -17.44 -8.70
C GLU A 3 -11.51 -16.02 -8.08
N LEU A 4 -12.04 -15.85 -6.87
CA LEU A 4 -11.95 -14.57 -6.16
C LEU A 4 -10.50 -14.29 -5.77
N LEU A 5 -9.80 -15.27 -5.21
CA LEU A 5 -8.41 -15.12 -4.81
C LEU A 5 -7.48 -14.88 -5.99
N SER A 6 -7.74 -15.46 -7.17
CA SER A 6 -6.92 -15.19 -8.37
C SER A 6 -6.99 -13.73 -8.83
N LYS A 7 -8.04 -12.99 -8.47
CA LYS A 7 -8.18 -11.55 -8.74
C LYS A 7 -7.65 -10.69 -7.58
N VAL A 8 -7.97 -11.08 -6.34
CA VAL A 8 -7.62 -10.32 -5.13
C VAL A 8 -6.11 -10.36 -4.85
N ILE A 9 -5.48 -11.54 -4.94
CA ILE A 9 -4.07 -11.71 -4.56
C ILE A 9 -3.14 -10.82 -5.41
N PRO A 10 -3.23 -10.79 -6.76
CA PRO A 10 -2.38 -9.90 -7.55
C PRO A 10 -2.55 -8.42 -7.21
N LEU A 11 -3.80 -7.96 -7.03
CA LEU A 11 -4.10 -6.58 -6.65
C LEU A 11 -3.53 -6.24 -5.27
N SER A 12 -3.71 -7.12 -4.28
CA SER A 12 -3.16 -6.96 -2.94
C SER A 12 -1.63 -6.98 -2.93
N LEU A 13 -0.99 -7.80 -3.79
CA LEU A 13 0.46 -7.82 -3.96
C LEU A 13 0.99 -6.52 -4.57
N GLY A 14 0.32 -5.99 -5.59
CA GLY A 14 0.64 -4.67 -6.12
C GLY A 14 0.48 -3.58 -5.06
N ALA A 15 -0.60 -3.64 -4.29
CA ALA A 15 -0.87 -2.73 -3.19
C ALA A 15 0.13 -2.86 -2.03
N ALA A 16 0.74 -4.03 -1.85
CA ALA A 16 1.73 -4.29 -0.80
C ALA A 16 3.05 -3.53 -1.02
N VAL A 17 3.33 -3.16 -2.27
CA VAL A 17 4.59 -2.50 -2.59
C VAL A 17 4.52 -1.04 -2.23
N SER A 18 4.97 -0.76 -1.02
CA SER A 18 4.99 0.57 -0.45
C SER A 18 6.41 0.95 0.00
N PRO A 19 7.23 1.53 -0.90
CA PRO A 19 8.58 1.96 -0.56
C PRO A 19 8.60 2.98 0.59
N THR A 20 7.61 3.89 0.65
CA THR A 20 7.52 4.93 1.68
C THR A 20 7.20 4.36 3.06
N VAL A 21 6.21 3.46 3.14
CA VAL A 21 5.86 2.77 4.40
C VAL A 21 7.04 1.92 4.86
N LEU A 22 7.67 1.17 3.95
CA LEU A 22 8.83 0.33 4.26
C LEU A 22 10.02 1.17 4.74
N ALA A 23 10.36 2.26 4.06
CA ALA A 23 11.47 3.12 4.48
C ALA A 23 11.22 3.69 5.89
N LEU A 24 10.03 4.23 6.15
CA LEU A 24 9.75 4.87 7.42
C LEU A 24 9.70 3.88 8.60
N ILE A 25 9.14 2.69 8.41
CA ILE A 25 9.12 1.68 9.48
C ILE A 25 10.54 1.22 9.83
N LEU A 26 11.44 1.09 8.84
CA LEU A 26 12.85 0.73 9.09
C LEU A 26 13.56 1.79 9.93
N VAL A 27 13.30 3.08 9.67
CA VAL A 27 13.81 4.19 10.50
C VAL A 27 13.26 4.14 11.93
N ILE A 28 11.94 3.91 12.07
CA ILE A 28 11.30 3.82 13.40
C ILE A 28 11.87 2.65 14.21
N LEU A 29 12.12 1.50 13.57
CA LEU A 29 12.62 0.30 14.22
C LEU A 29 14.12 0.35 14.58
N GLY A 30 14.88 1.28 13.99
CA GLY A 30 16.27 1.59 14.37
C GLY A 30 16.39 2.43 15.65
N GLY A 31 15.30 3.01 16.14
CA GLY A 31 15.30 3.91 17.30
C GLY A 31 15.10 3.23 18.66
N LYS A 32 15.05 4.03 19.72
CA LYS A 32 14.69 3.55 21.07
C LYS A 32 13.23 3.11 21.10
N ARG A 33 12.86 2.16 21.98
CA ARG A 33 11.48 1.62 22.05
C ARG A 33 10.93 1.17 20.68
N ALA A 34 11.82 0.62 19.84
CA ALA A 34 11.57 0.25 18.44
C ALA A 34 10.26 -0.53 18.26
N VAL A 35 10.07 -1.61 19.01
CA VAL A 35 8.90 -2.48 18.87
C VAL A 35 7.59 -1.75 19.17
N ALA A 36 7.51 -0.99 20.28
CA ALA A 36 6.29 -0.27 20.65
C ALA A 36 5.93 0.80 19.62
N ARG A 37 6.92 1.52 19.08
CA ARG A 37 6.71 2.54 18.05
C ARG A 37 6.39 1.95 16.70
N GLY A 38 7.07 0.87 16.33
CA GLY A 38 6.77 0.12 15.11
C GLY A 38 5.37 -0.46 15.15
N ALA A 39 4.93 -1.01 16.29
CA ALA A 39 3.56 -1.47 16.49
C ALA A 39 2.55 -0.32 16.38
N ALA A 40 2.83 0.85 16.98
CA ALA A 40 1.97 2.02 16.84
C ALA A 40 1.86 2.48 15.36
N PHE A 41 2.98 2.54 14.64
CA PHE A 41 3.00 2.85 13.21
C PHE A 41 2.20 1.85 12.39
N THR A 42 2.45 0.56 12.58
CA THR A 42 1.75 -0.52 11.87
C THR A 42 0.26 -0.53 12.20
N ALA A 43 -0.14 -0.20 13.42
CA ALA A 43 -1.54 0.01 13.78
C ALA A 43 -2.18 1.17 12.97
N GLY A 44 -1.45 2.27 12.75
CA GLY A 44 -1.90 3.37 11.89
C GLY A 44 -2.13 2.93 10.45
N VAL A 45 -1.25 2.08 9.91
CA VAL A 45 -1.42 1.46 8.58
C VAL A 45 -2.68 0.59 8.54
N PHE A 46 -2.91 -0.26 9.55
CA PHE A 46 -4.11 -1.08 9.65
C PHE A 46 -5.39 -0.24 9.77
N THR A 47 -5.37 0.89 10.49
CA THR A 47 -6.52 1.81 10.56
C THR A 47 -6.94 2.28 9.19
N VAL A 48 -5.98 2.69 8.34
CA VAL A 48 -6.30 3.15 6.97
C VAL A 48 -6.79 1.99 6.11
N LEU A 49 -6.18 0.80 6.20
CA LEU A 49 -6.66 -0.38 5.47
C LEU A 49 -8.08 -0.79 5.90
N ALA A 50 -8.40 -0.73 7.18
CA ALA A 50 -9.75 -0.98 7.69
C ALA A 50 -10.75 0.04 7.14
N GLY A 51 -10.38 1.33 7.12
CA GLY A 51 -11.18 2.40 6.51
C GLY A 51 -11.42 2.17 5.02
N LEU A 52 -10.36 1.87 4.25
CA LEU A 52 -10.47 1.56 2.82
C LEU A 52 -11.28 0.29 2.56
N THR A 53 -11.19 -0.70 3.44
CA THR A 53 -12.02 -1.92 3.38
C THR A 53 -13.48 -1.57 3.56
N ALA A 54 -13.83 -0.80 4.60
CA ALA A 54 -15.19 -0.36 4.85
C ALA A 54 -15.75 0.44 3.67
N ILE A 55 -14.96 1.38 3.13
CA ILE A 55 -15.31 2.17 1.93
C ILE A 55 -15.53 1.23 0.74
N GLY A 56 -14.54 0.40 0.39
CA GLY A 56 -14.59 -0.47 -0.78
C GLY A 56 -15.75 -1.46 -0.77
N LEU A 57 -16.03 -2.07 0.39
CA LEU A 57 -17.15 -3.00 0.55
C LEU A 57 -18.51 -2.28 0.49
N THR A 58 -18.64 -1.10 1.11
CA THR A 58 -19.89 -0.30 1.07
C THR A 58 -20.20 0.18 -0.34
N PHE A 59 -19.20 0.69 -1.07
CA PHE A 59 -19.38 1.07 -2.47
C PHE A 59 -19.80 -0.14 -3.32
N SER A 60 -19.15 -1.29 -3.14
CA SER A 60 -19.47 -2.51 -3.89
C SER A 60 -20.91 -2.99 -3.64
N HIS A 61 -21.40 -2.93 -2.40
CA HIS A 61 -22.77 -3.32 -2.06
C HIS A 61 -23.82 -2.43 -2.75
N ASN A 62 -23.60 -1.11 -2.78
CA ASN A 62 -24.51 -0.18 -3.46
C ASN A 62 -24.49 -0.32 -4.99
N THR A 63 -23.37 -0.78 -5.55
CA THR A 63 -23.19 -0.98 -7.00
C THR A 63 -23.64 -2.37 -7.46
N SER A 64 -23.95 -3.34 -6.60
CA SER A 64 -24.31 -4.71 -7.03
C SER A 64 -25.81 -4.97 -7.29
N SER A 65 -26.67 -3.97 -7.07
CA SER A 65 -28.14 -4.11 -7.09
C SER A 65 -28.85 -3.76 -8.40
N ASN A 66 -28.16 -3.32 -9.46
CA ASN A 66 -28.77 -2.90 -10.74
C ASN A 66 -27.86 -3.21 -11.95
N PRO A 67 -28.35 -3.75 -13.09
CA PRO A 67 -27.53 -4.04 -14.28
C PRO A 67 -26.80 -2.82 -14.87
N ALA A 68 -27.35 -1.60 -14.71
CA ALA A 68 -26.67 -0.35 -15.06
C ALA A 68 -25.35 -0.12 -14.29
N ASN A 69 -25.16 -0.85 -13.19
CA ASN A 69 -24.00 -0.67 -12.33
C ASN A 69 -22.75 -1.43 -12.80
N ALA A 70 -22.86 -2.37 -13.75
CA ALA A 70 -21.68 -3.01 -14.35
C ALA A 70 -20.79 -1.98 -15.07
N GLU A 71 -21.41 -0.95 -15.66
CA GLU A 71 -20.73 0.20 -16.26
C GLU A 71 -20.02 1.06 -15.22
N ILE A 72 -20.68 1.36 -14.08
CA ILE A 72 -20.07 2.08 -12.95
C ILE A 72 -18.84 1.33 -12.43
N ALA A 73 -18.95 0.01 -12.33
CA ALA A 73 -17.89 -0.86 -11.89
C ALA A 73 -16.68 -0.79 -12.84
N ARG A 74 -16.90 -0.92 -14.16
CA ARG A 74 -15.84 -0.76 -15.18
C ARG A 74 -15.22 0.65 -15.16
N ASN A 75 -16.03 1.67 -14.93
CA ASN A 75 -15.56 3.05 -14.82
C ASN A 75 -14.66 3.28 -13.60
N ILE A 76 -14.90 2.61 -12.47
CA ILE A 76 -14.04 2.71 -11.27
C ILE A 76 -12.66 2.08 -11.53
N ASP A 77 -12.61 0.88 -12.10
CA ASP A 77 -11.32 0.23 -12.42
C ASP A 77 -10.58 1.02 -13.51
N GLY A 78 -11.29 1.50 -14.53
CA GLY A 78 -10.74 2.35 -15.57
C GLY A 78 -10.19 3.66 -15.00
N PHE A 79 -10.93 4.32 -14.12
CA PHE A 79 -10.48 5.54 -13.44
C PHE A 79 -9.25 5.29 -12.57
N ALA A 80 -9.22 4.20 -11.80
CA ALA A 80 -8.06 3.82 -11.01
C ALA A 80 -6.84 3.54 -11.90
N GLY A 81 -7.03 2.83 -13.02
CA GLY A 81 -5.99 2.58 -14.01
C GLY A 81 -5.45 3.86 -14.64
N ILE A 82 -6.32 4.79 -15.05
CA ILE A 82 -5.92 6.11 -15.55
C ILE A 82 -5.12 6.86 -14.50
N LEU A 83 -5.59 6.88 -13.25
CA LEU A 83 -4.91 7.62 -12.18
C LEU A 83 -3.51 7.03 -11.89
N LEU A 84 -3.35 5.71 -11.94
CA LEU A 84 -2.04 5.06 -11.85
C LEU A 84 -1.11 5.48 -13.00
N LEU A 85 -1.60 5.54 -14.23
CA LEU A 85 -0.80 6.00 -15.37
C LEU A 85 -0.46 7.48 -15.30
N VAL A 86 -1.38 8.31 -14.80
CA VAL A 86 -1.12 9.73 -14.53
C VAL A 86 -0.05 9.87 -13.46
N LEU A 87 -0.12 9.09 -12.37
CA LEU A 87 0.93 9.08 -11.34
C LEU A 87 2.29 8.68 -11.95
N ALA A 88 2.34 7.62 -12.75
CA ALA A 88 3.56 7.21 -13.45
C ALA A 88 4.11 8.34 -14.34
N LEU A 89 3.24 8.98 -15.12
CA LEU A 89 3.61 10.08 -16.00
C LEU A 89 4.13 11.29 -15.20
N THR A 90 3.47 11.68 -14.12
CA THR A 90 3.93 12.77 -13.25
C THR A 90 5.29 12.44 -12.63
N THR A 91 5.50 11.20 -12.21
CA THR A 91 6.79 10.70 -11.73
C THR A 91 7.86 10.82 -12.81
N ILE A 92 7.58 10.42 -14.06
CA ILE A 92 8.51 10.57 -15.19
C ILE A 92 8.81 12.04 -15.47
N LEU A 93 7.78 12.89 -15.59
CA LEU A 93 7.89 14.31 -15.93
C LEU A 93 8.68 15.09 -14.88
N ARG A 94 8.43 14.86 -13.58
CA ARG A 94 9.20 15.48 -12.49
C ARG A 94 10.69 15.18 -12.60
N THR A 95 11.04 14.00 -13.09
CA THR A 95 12.44 13.56 -13.26
C THR A 95 13.10 14.09 -14.52
N ARG A 96 12.29 14.44 -15.53
CA ARG A 96 12.78 15.07 -16.76
C ARG A 96 13.00 16.58 -16.54
N LEU A 97 12.15 17.20 -15.71
CA LEU A 97 12.17 18.63 -15.40
C LEU A 97 13.18 18.99 -14.29
N HIS A 98 13.40 18.10 -13.33
CA HIS A 98 14.46 18.23 -12.34
C HIS A 98 15.58 17.25 -12.72
N ARG A 99 16.56 17.72 -13.49
CA ARG A 99 17.93 17.19 -13.40
C ARG A 99 18.50 17.79 -12.12
N ASP A 100 18.98 16.93 -11.22
CA ASP A 100 19.52 17.27 -9.90
C ASP A 100 18.41 17.62 -8.88
N ASP A 101 18.41 17.12 -7.65
CA ASP A 101 19.51 16.86 -6.72
C ASP A 101 19.21 15.52 -5.99
N PRO A 102 20.18 14.62 -5.72
CA PRO A 102 19.98 13.60 -4.69
C PRO A 102 19.71 14.35 -3.40
N ALA A 103 18.43 14.45 -3.03
CA ALA A 103 17.94 15.27 -1.93
C ALA A 103 19.01 15.43 -0.85
N ASP A 104 19.53 16.65 -0.75
CA ASP A 104 20.39 17.10 0.34
C ASP A 104 19.63 16.94 1.65
N ASP A 105 19.62 15.72 2.19
CA ASP A 105 19.14 15.37 3.52
C ASP A 105 20.34 14.81 4.32
N THR A 106 21.53 15.34 4.03
CA THR A 106 22.77 15.12 4.79
C THR A 106 22.79 15.92 6.10
N LYS A 107 21.76 16.72 6.38
CA LYS A 107 21.58 17.32 7.69
C LYS A 107 21.01 16.27 8.65
N PRO A 108 21.76 15.86 9.70
CA PRO A 108 21.20 14.98 10.72
C PRO A 108 20.05 15.71 11.39
N LYS A 109 18.80 15.40 10.99
CA LYS A 109 17.63 15.84 11.72
C LYS A 109 17.77 15.28 13.15
N PRO A 110 17.68 16.11 14.19
CA PRO A 110 17.93 15.67 15.55
C PRO A 110 17.04 14.48 15.86
N GLU A 111 17.65 13.40 16.36
CA GLU A 111 17.05 12.10 16.67
C GLU A 111 15.96 12.21 17.76
N THR A 112 14.86 12.89 17.44
CA THR A 112 13.66 12.93 18.26
C THR A 112 12.74 11.80 17.82
N ASN A 113 13.27 10.59 18.00
CA ASN A 113 12.54 9.38 18.37
C ASN A 113 11.03 9.66 18.63
N PRO A 114 10.12 9.42 17.67
CA PRO A 114 8.75 9.92 17.73
C PRO A 114 7.99 9.38 18.95
N SER A 115 7.06 10.15 19.50
CA SER A 115 6.12 9.62 20.49
C SER A 115 5.29 8.47 19.87
N LEU A 116 4.68 7.61 20.70
CA LEU A 116 3.80 6.54 20.20
C LEU A 116 2.65 7.10 19.34
N HIS A 117 2.06 8.23 19.78
CA HIS A 117 1.01 8.89 19.00
C HIS A 117 1.52 9.40 17.64
N ARG A 118 2.73 9.97 17.59
CA ARG A 118 3.33 10.42 16.31
C ARG A 118 3.62 9.24 15.40
N ALA A 119 4.14 8.14 15.94
CA ALA A 119 4.38 6.93 15.15
C ALA A 119 3.09 6.39 14.54
N TYR A 120 2.00 6.34 15.32
CA TYR A 120 0.66 5.97 14.82
C TYR A 120 0.17 6.91 13.71
N LEU A 121 0.23 8.23 13.93
CA LEU A 121 -0.18 9.22 12.92
C LEU A 121 0.68 9.15 11.66
N LEU A 122 1.99 8.89 11.79
CA LEU A 122 2.86 8.67 10.63
C LEU A 122 2.42 7.45 9.82
N GLY A 123 1.99 6.37 10.48
CA GLY A 123 1.42 5.20 9.80
C GLY A 123 0.19 5.56 8.96
N ILE A 124 -0.73 6.34 9.55
CA ILE A 124 -1.92 6.84 8.85
C ILE A 124 -1.52 7.70 7.66
N VAL A 125 -0.69 8.72 7.88
CA VAL A 125 -0.32 9.70 6.84
C VAL A 125 0.40 9.01 5.70
N MET A 126 1.39 8.15 5.99
CA MET A 126 2.13 7.44 4.94
C MET A 126 1.24 6.53 4.12
N MET A 127 0.23 5.91 4.73
CA MET A 127 -0.72 5.06 4.01
C MET A 127 -1.71 5.87 3.17
N LEU A 128 -2.16 7.04 3.65
CA LEU A 128 -3.07 7.92 2.92
C LEU A 128 -2.43 8.58 1.69
N VAL A 129 -1.13 8.89 1.75
CA VAL A 129 -0.40 9.45 0.59
C VAL A 129 0.14 8.37 -0.36
N ASN A 130 -0.04 7.10 -0.02
CA ASN A 130 0.36 5.98 -0.86
C ASN A 130 -0.74 5.62 -1.86
N PHE A 131 -0.88 6.48 -2.86
CA PHE A 131 -1.94 6.40 -3.86
C PHE A 131 -1.95 5.06 -4.60
N SER A 132 -0.78 4.50 -4.93
CA SER A 132 -0.68 3.21 -5.62
C SER A 132 -1.30 2.09 -4.80
N THR A 133 -1.06 2.06 -3.49
CA THR A 133 -1.73 1.11 -2.60
C THR A 133 -3.25 1.34 -2.56
N ILE A 134 -3.72 2.59 -2.44
CA ILE A 134 -5.16 2.90 -2.43
C ILE A 134 -5.83 2.44 -3.73
N LEU A 135 -5.23 2.76 -4.88
CA LEU A 135 -5.76 2.49 -6.21
C LEU A 135 -5.76 1.02 -6.58
N LEU A 136 -4.96 0.19 -5.90
CA LEU A 136 -4.94 -1.26 -6.09
C LEU A 136 -5.77 -2.00 -5.04
N TYR A 137 -5.80 -1.49 -3.81
CA TYR A 137 -6.54 -2.10 -2.71
C TYR A 137 -8.06 -1.92 -2.86
N LEU A 138 -8.52 -0.76 -3.32
CA LEU A 138 -9.96 -0.51 -3.53
C LEU A 138 -10.59 -1.45 -4.59
N PRO A 139 -9.98 -1.68 -5.77
CA PRO A 139 -10.45 -2.71 -6.71
C PRO A 139 -10.49 -4.11 -6.09
N ALA A 140 -9.52 -4.48 -5.26
CA ALA A 140 -9.53 -5.78 -4.57
C ALA A 140 -10.74 -5.91 -3.63
N MET A 141 -11.05 -4.86 -2.85
CA MET A 141 -12.24 -4.84 -1.98
C MET A 141 -13.54 -4.89 -2.78
N ARG A 142 -13.56 -4.27 -3.96
CA ARG A 142 -14.72 -4.34 -4.85
C ARG A 142 -14.95 -5.77 -5.37
N GLU A 143 -13.90 -6.47 -5.82
CA GLU A 143 -13.98 -7.89 -6.22
C GLU A 143 -14.57 -8.74 -5.09
N ILE A 144 -14.10 -8.55 -3.86
CA ILE A 144 -14.64 -9.27 -2.70
C ILE A 144 -16.11 -8.92 -2.47
N GLY A 145 -16.46 -7.63 -2.44
CA GLY A 145 -17.82 -7.16 -2.17
C GLY A 145 -18.84 -7.67 -3.20
N SER A 146 -18.47 -7.68 -4.49
CA SER A 146 -19.32 -8.03 -5.62
C SER A 146 -19.38 -9.54 -5.91
N SER A 147 -18.47 -10.32 -5.33
CA SER A 147 -18.47 -11.77 -5.49
C SER A 147 -19.74 -12.41 -4.90
N ARG A 148 -20.13 -13.56 -5.47
CA ARG A 148 -21.29 -14.35 -5.02
C ARG A 148 -20.95 -15.37 -3.93
N VAL A 149 -19.71 -15.36 -3.42
CA VAL A 149 -19.29 -16.28 -2.37
C VAL A 149 -19.97 -15.95 -1.04
N ALA A 150 -20.00 -16.94 -0.13
CA ALA A 150 -20.57 -16.80 1.20
C ALA A 150 -19.81 -15.75 2.05
N PHE A 151 -20.45 -15.27 3.11
CA PHE A 151 -19.94 -14.16 3.92
C PHE A 151 -18.61 -14.50 4.61
N ASP A 152 -18.49 -15.72 5.15
CA ASP A 152 -17.28 -16.28 5.73
C ASP A 152 -16.12 -16.29 4.72
N GLU A 153 -16.38 -16.72 3.49
CA GLU A 153 -15.41 -16.67 2.38
C GLU A 153 -14.97 -15.22 2.11
N LYS A 154 -15.89 -14.25 2.08
CA LYS A 154 -15.54 -12.84 1.91
C LYS A 154 -14.66 -12.33 3.06
N THR A 155 -14.98 -12.69 4.31
CA THR A 155 -14.19 -12.32 5.48
C THR A 155 -12.76 -12.85 5.37
N VAL A 156 -12.58 -14.11 4.98
CA VAL A 156 -11.27 -14.71 4.76
C VAL A 156 -10.50 -13.97 3.65
N ALA A 157 -11.16 -13.65 2.54
CA ALA A 157 -10.53 -12.90 1.45
C ALA A 157 -10.07 -11.49 1.88
N VAL A 158 -10.86 -10.79 2.71
CA VAL A 158 -10.48 -9.49 3.29
C VAL A 158 -9.25 -9.63 4.18
N ILE A 159 -9.23 -10.62 5.07
CA ILE A 159 -8.10 -10.86 5.97
C ILE A 159 -6.83 -11.12 5.15
N ILE A 160 -6.91 -11.98 4.13
CA ILE A 160 -5.79 -12.25 3.22
C ILE A 160 -5.32 -10.96 2.54
N ALA A 161 -6.23 -10.17 1.98
CA ALA A 161 -5.90 -8.92 1.31
C ALA A 161 -5.21 -7.93 2.26
N ILE A 162 -5.72 -7.76 3.49
CA ILE A 162 -5.11 -6.91 4.52
C ILE A 162 -3.70 -7.38 4.88
N LEU A 163 -3.52 -8.69 5.10
CA LEU A 163 -2.22 -9.26 5.46
C LEU A 163 -1.20 -9.11 4.34
N ILE A 164 -1.61 -9.36 3.09
CA ILE A 164 -0.76 -9.14 1.92
C ILE A 164 -0.49 -7.65 1.72
N THR A 165 -1.44 -6.73 1.89
CA THR A 165 -1.15 -5.32 1.64
C THR A 165 -0.31 -4.68 2.75
N SER A 166 -0.37 -5.21 3.98
CA SER A 166 0.38 -4.67 5.12
C SER A 166 1.81 -5.20 5.27
N VAL A 167 2.30 -6.09 4.39
CA VAL A 167 3.62 -6.76 4.59
C VAL A 167 4.78 -5.78 4.75
N ALA A 168 4.76 -4.66 4.02
CA ALA A 168 5.78 -3.62 4.10
C ALA A 168 5.94 -3.04 5.52
N ALA A 169 4.88 -3.03 6.33
CA ALA A 169 4.91 -2.58 7.72
C ALA A 169 5.05 -3.75 8.71
N THR A 170 4.42 -4.89 8.44
CA THR A 170 4.36 -6.01 9.40
C THR A 170 5.62 -6.86 9.41
N ILE A 171 6.23 -7.19 8.27
CA ILE A 171 7.44 -8.02 8.23
C ILE A 171 8.61 -7.39 9.00
N PRO A 172 8.97 -6.11 8.78
CA PRO A 172 10.07 -5.50 9.53
C PRO A 172 9.81 -5.49 11.04
N LEU A 173 8.57 -5.23 11.46
CA LEU A 173 8.17 -5.25 12.86
C LEU A 173 8.32 -6.66 13.47
N LEU A 174 7.77 -7.68 12.80
CA LEU A 174 7.90 -9.08 13.25
C LEU A 174 9.36 -9.51 13.29
N PHE A 175 10.16 -9.14 12.29
CA PHE A 175 11.58 -9.42 12.26
C PHE A 175 12.33 -8.78 13.44
N ARG A 176 12.01 -7.53 13.79
CA ARG A 176 12.60 -6.85 14.97
C ARG A 176 12.20 -7.53 16.29
N ILE A 177 11.00 -8.10 16.39
CA ILE A 177 10.53 -8.82 17.57
C ILE A 177 11.27 -10.16 17.73
N VAL A 178 11.42 -10.92 16.64
CA VAL A 178 12.00 -12.27 16.67
C VAL A 178 13.54 -12.24 16.65
N ALA A 179 14.14 -11.29 15.93
CA ALA A 179 15.58 -11.21 15.70
C ALA A 179 16.11 -9.77 15.89
N PRO A 180 16.20 -9.26 17.13
CA PRO A 180 16.53 -7.87 17.39
C PRO A 180 17.96 -7.47 16.99
N VAL A 181 18.96 -8.33 17.18
CA VAL A 181 20.38 -8.00 16.91
C VAL A 181 20.69 -7.93 15.39
N PRO A 182 20.25 -8.89 14.55
CA PRO A 182 20.44 -8.80 13.10
C PRO A 182 19.69 -7.62 12.46
N ALA A 183 18.55 -7.24 13.03
CA ALA A 183 17.68 -6.19 12.51
C ALA A 183 18.39 -4.84 12.36
N GLU A 184 19.25 -4.44 13.30
CA GLU A 184 19.91 -3.13 13.26
C GLU A 184 20.85 -2.97 12.05
N ARG A 185 21.55 -4.04 11.65
CA ARG A 185 22.41 -4.03 10.45
C ARG A 185 21.61 -4.20 9.16
N ALA A 186 20.61 -5.09 9.17
CA ALA A 186 19.81 -5.37 7.97
C ALA A 186 18.94 -4.17 7.55
N PHE A 187 18.39 -3.42 8.52
CA PHE A 187 17.48 -2.32 8.25
C PHE A 187 18.14 -1.14 7.55
N SER A 188 19.41 -0.83 7.85
CA SER A 188 20.12 0.26 7.18
C SER A 188 20.40 -0.06 5.70
N SER A 189 20.82 -1.29 5.40
CA SER A 189 21.03 -1.76 4.02
C SER A 189 19.73 -1.82 3.23
N LEU A 190 18.66 -2.36 3.82
CA LEU A 190 17.34 -2.40 3.19
C LEU A 190 16.77 -1.00 2.95
N HIS A 191 16.90 -0.11 3.93
CA HIS A 191 16.47 1.29 3.80
C HIS A 191 17.20 1.98 2.65
N ALA A 192 18.53 1.83 2.56
CA ALA A 192 19.32 2.41 1.47
C ALA A 192 18.91 1.85 0.10
N LEU A 193 18.68 0.54 -0.01
CA LEU A 193 18.24 -0.09 -1.25
C LEU A 193 16.87 0.43 -1.70
N VAL A 194 15.90 0.46 -0.78
CA VAL A 194 14.52 0.90 -1.05
C VAL A 194 14.52 2.38 -1.43
N THR A 195 15.19 3.25 -0.67
CA THR A 195 15.24 4.68 -0.97
C THR A 195 15.92 4.97 -2.31
N ARG A 196 16.93 4.18 -2.69
CA ARG A 196 17.61 4.29 -3.99
C ARG A 196 16.73 3.89 -5.17
N HIS A 197 15.90 2.86 -5.02
CA HIS A 197 15.10 2.28 -6.12
C HIS A 197 13.60 2.58 -6.03
N GLN A 198 13.14 3.31 -5.00
CA GLN A 198 11.72 3.57 -4.73
C GLN A 198 10.95 4.04 -5.97
N ARG A 199 11.59 4.90 -6.77
CA ARG A 199 11.01 5.46 -7.98
C ARG A 199 10.83 4.42 -9.08
N GLN A 200 11.83 3.57 -9.29
CA GLN A 200 11.77 2.52 -10.31
C GLN A 200 10.72 1.46 -9.93
N ILE A 201 10.69 1.09 -8.64
CA ILE A 201 9.70 0.18 -8.08
C ILE A 201 8.28 0.73 -8.30
N GLY A 202 8.05 2.00 -7.92
CA GLY A 202 6.77 2.66 -8.12
C GLY A 202 6.34 2.67 -9.59
N LEU A 203 7.22 3.10 -10.50
CA LEU A 203 6.91 3.18 -11.94
C LEU A 203 6.54 1.82 -12.55
N VAL A 204 7.26 0.75 -12.21
CA VAL A 204 6.95 -0.60 -12.73
C VAL A 204 5.55 -1.04 -12.32
N ILE A 205 5.16 -0.74 -11.08
CA ILE A 205 3.88 -1.14 -10.52
C ILE A 205 2.75 -0.27 -11.04
N GLU A 206 2.93 1.04 -11.05
CA GLU A 206 1.95 2.00 -11.56
C GLU A 206 1.65 1.74 -13.04
N ILE A 207 2.69 1.51 -13.86
CA ILE A 207 2.50 1.19 -15.29
C ILE A 207 1.87 -0.20 -15.45
N GLY A 208 2.43 -1.22 -14.79
CA GLY A 208 1.99 -2.60 -14.94
C GLY A 208 0.52 -2.79 -14.54
N PHE A 209 0.15 -2.29 -13.36
CA PHE A 209 -1.23 -2.38 -12.90
C PHE A 209 -2.16 -1.35 -13.55
N GLY A 210 -1.66 -0.16 -13.93
CA GLY A 210 -2.43 0.82 -14.69
C GLY A 210 -2.93 0.24 -16.01
N VAL A 211 -2.04 -0.42 -16.76
CA VAL A 211 -2.39 -1.12 -18.01
C VAL A 211 -3.34 -2.29 -17.74
N TYR A 212 -3.07 -3.10 -16.71
CA TYR A 212 -3.95 -4.21 -16.33
C TYR A 212 -5.38 -3.77 -16.01
N LEU A 213 -5.55 -2.73 -15.20
CA LEU A 213 -6.87 -2.20 -14.82
C LEU A 213 -7.61 -1.60 -16.01
N LEU A 214 -6.91 -0.90 -16.92
CA LEU A 214 -7.50 -0.41 -18.16
C LEU A 214 -7.97 -1.55 -19.07
N PHE A 215 -7.15 -2.58 -19.24
CA PHE A 215 -7.53 -3.75 -20.04
C PHE A 215 -8.76 -4.45 -19.46
N LYS A 216 -8.80 -4.58 -18.12
CA LYS A 216 -9.95 -5.12 -17.39
C LYS A 216 -11.21 -4.25 -17.53
N ALA A 217 -11.07 -2.92 -17.60
CA ALA A 217 -12.20 -2.02 -17.76
C ALA A 217 -12.84 -2.09 -19.16
N VAL A 218 -12.04 -2.38 -20.21
CA VAL A 218 -12.50 -2.43 -21.61
C VAL A 218 -13.06 -3.79 -22.01
N ARG A 219 -12.66 -4.87 -21.32
CA ARG A 219 -13.25 -6.21 -21.48
C ARG A 219 -14.36 -6.49 -20.47
#